data_AF-A0A0C1ZMT9-F1
#
_entry.id   AF-A0A0C1ZMT9-F1
#
_cell.length_a   1.000
_cell.length_b   1.000
_cell.length_c   1.000
_cell.angle_alpha   90.00
_cell.angle_beta   90.00
_cell.angle_gamma   90.00
#
_symmetry.space_group_name_H-M   'P 1'
#
loop_
_entity.id
_entity.type
_entity.pdbx_description
1 polymer ?
#
loop_
_entity_poly.entity_id
_entity_poly.type
_entity_poly.pdbx_seq_one_letter_code
_entity_poly.pdbx_strand_id
1 'polypeptide(L)'
;MTLAALTLACSSSGESTLGSAERTKADGAKPAASSSSEVAERPVNEPAPTTPAGSGSSAGEPAPVDEPGGDELDEASELPQPAAEPQPAAPALPLGPEPGSPEADAELAELLDESTLTQEEFDAAFRGAGPKIEGDQFVFGDNERPRGRPLVEVGTPSASGAKVTPSTLADLADMARASQRDLEGCYALALGKDPNLAGSVTLGLRFDAKGRVETAKIEGSSPLGVALDRCLVSVADRWSCKAAAGASVRVPLKLSIATGD
;
A
#
# COMPACT_ATOMS: atom_id res chain seq x y z
N MET A 1 19.08 23.84 33.59
CA MET A 1 19.12 24.04 32.12
C MET A 1 17.81 23.53 31.57
N THR A 2 16.93 24.44 31.16
CA THR A 2 15.50 24.18 30.90
C THR A 2 15.30 24.10 29.39
N LEU A 3 15.04 22.89 28.87
CA LEU A 3 14.79 22.68 27.44
C LEU A 3 13.32 22.98 27.12
N ALA A 4 13.11 24.01 26.31
CA ALA A 4 11.81 24.42 25.81
C ALA A 4 11.28 23.41 24.77
N ALA A 5 10.06 22.94 24.98
CA ALA A 5 9.34 22.06 24.07
C ALA A 5 8.73 22.87 22.91
N LEU A 6 9.18 22.60 21.67
CA LEU A 6 8.53 23.07 20.46
C LEU A 6 7.32 22.17 20.16
N THR A 7 6.12 22.66 20.44
CA THR A 7 4.87 22.07 19.96
C THR A 7 4.59 22.57 18.53
N LEU A 8 4.83 21.71 17.54
CA LEU A 8 4.38 21.94 16.17
C LEU A 8 2.86 21.67 16.10
N ALA A 9 2.08 22.72 15.90
CA ALA A 9 0.66 22.63 15.60
C ALA A 9 0.49 22.25 14.11
N CYS A 10 -0.20 21.15 13.82
CA CYS A 10 -0.69 20.87 12.48
C CYS A 10 -1.81 21.87 12.15
N SER A 11 -1.47 22.91 11.41
CA SER A 11 -2.42 23.89 10.89
C SER A 11 -3.23 23.24 9.77
N SER A 12 -4.44 22.79 10.12
CA SER A 12 -5.52 22.50 9.18
C SER A 12 -6.05 23.82 8.62
N SER A 13 -5.84 24.08 7.33
CA SER A 13 -6.47 25.19 6.62
C SER A 13 -6.64 24.77 5.15
N GLY A 14 -7.89 24.68 4.73
CA GLY A 14 -8.26 24.33 3.36
C GLY A 14 -9.76 24.13 3.17
N GLU A 15 -10.56 24.98 3.83
CA GLU A 15 -11.99 25.11 3.57
C GLU A 15 -12.16 25.74 2.18
N SER A 16 -12.60 24.96 1.19
CA SER A 16 -13.03 25.48 -0.12
C SER A 16 -14.54 25.37 -0.22
N THR A 17 -15.18 26.42 0.25
CA THR A 17 -16.61 26.71 0.11
C THR A 17 -16.82 27.56 -1.15
N LEU A 18 -17.11 26.94 -2.29
CA LEU A 18 -17.75 27.63 -3.41
C LEU A 18 -18.65 26.67 -4.18
N GLY A 19 -19.94 26.98 -4.27
CA GLY A 19 -20.87 26.29 -5.17
C GLY A 19 -22.30 26.19 -4.65
N SER A 20 -22.94 27.34 -4.42
CA SER A 20 -24.39 27.42 -4.27
C SER A 20 -25.12 27.22 -5.61
N ALA A 21 -26.27 26.56 -5.49
CA ALA A 21 -27.48 26.70 -6.29
C ALA A 21 -27.50 26.11 -7.72
N GLU A 22 -28.27 25.03 -7.90
CA GLU A 22 -29.55 25.19 -8.60
C GLU A 22 -30.58 24.18 -8.09
N ARG A 23 -31.79 24.70 -7.85
CA ARG A 23 -32.98 23.96 -7.46
C ARG A 23 -33.60 23.35 -8.71
N THR A 24 -33.85 22.05 -8.71
CA THR A 24 -34.96 21.48 -9.48
C THR A 24 -35.90 20.73 -8.58
N LYS A 25 -37.11 21.29 -8.50
CA LYS A 25 -38.31 20.84 -7.82
C LYS A 25 -39.05 19.87 -8.75
N ALA A 26 -39.29 18.66 -8.30
CA ALA A 26 -40.34 17.76 -8.81
C ALA A 26 -40.66 16.78 -7.66
N ASP A 27 -41.72 17.03 -6.89
CA ASP A 27 -43.05 16.47 -7.11
C ASP A 27 -43.12 14.95 -6.87
N GLY A 28 -43.50 14.62 -5.63
CA GLY A 28 -44.62 13.72 -5.33
C GLY A 28 -44.59 12.30 -5.88
N ALA A 29 -44.26 11.35 -5.01
CA ALA A 29 -44.96 10.07 -4.99
C ALA A 29 -44.88 9.44 -3.59
N LYS A 30 -46.04 9.34 -2.94
CA LYS A 30 -46.30 8.58 -1.73
C LYS A 30 -46.78 7.18 -2.12
N PRO A 31 -46.07 6.11 -1.77
CA PRO A 31 -46.69 4.81 -1.53
C PRO A 31 -46.66 4.54 -0.02
N ALA A 32 -47.79 4.64 0.68
CA ALA A 32 -48.76 3.56 0.84
C ALA A 32 -48.13 2.35 1.55
N ALA A 33 -48.42 2.28 2.85
CA ALA A 33 -48.21 1.13 3.68
C ALA A 33 -48.96 -0.10 3.14
N SER A 34 -48.32 -1.26 3.19
CA SER A 34 -48.93 -2.59 3.18
C SER A 34 -48.01 -3.46 4.01
N SER A 35 -48.42 -3.80 5.24
CA SER A 35 -49.29 -4.93 5.58
C SER A 35 -48.51 -6.22 5.75
N SER A 36 -48.44 -6.58 7.02
CA SER A 36 -48.29 -7.90 7.63
C SER A 36 -48.76 -9.09 6.81
N SER A 37 -47.95 -10.15 6.83
CA SER A 37 -48.31 -11.58 6.90
C SER A 37 -47.02 -12.27 7.36
N GLU A 38 -46.87 -12.75 8.59
CA GLU A 38 -47.51 -13.95 9.14
C GLU A 38 -47.48 -15.12 8.14
N VAL A 39 -46.61 -16.10 8.37
CA VAL A 39 -46.91 -17.55 8.40
C VAL A 39 -45.62 -18.32 8.68
N ALA A 40 -45.78 -19.31 9.56
CA ALA A 40 -44.82 -20.25 10.08
C ALA A 40 -44.15 -21.13 9.00
N GLU A 41 -42.94 -21.64 9.28
CA GLU A 41 -42.72 -23.08 9.47
C GLU A 41 -41.26 -23.36 9.90
N ARG A 42 -41.14 -24.11 11.00
CA ARG A 42 -39.91 -24.80 11.40
C ARG A 42 -39.75 -26.05 10.53
N PRO A 43 -38.51 -26.42 10.19
CA PRO A 43 -38.11 -27.82 10.32
C PRO A 43 -37.02 -28.00 11.37
N VAL A 44 -37.25 -29.03 12.18
CA VAL A 44 -36.34 -29.68 13.12
C VAL A 44 -35.39 -30.61 12.35
N ASN A 45 -34.23 -30.90 12.96
CA ASN A 45 -33.19 -31.89 12.63
C ASN A 45 -32.13 -31.49 11.59
N GLU A 46 -30.85 -31.46 12.01
CA GLU A 46 -29.92 -32.60 11.87
C GLU A 46 -28.59 -32.34 12.63
N PRO A 47 -27.65 -33.31 12.76
CA PRO A 47 -27.21 -33.83 14.04
C PRO A 47 -25.82 -33.33 14.48
N ALA A 48 -25.53 -33.57 15.76
CA ALA A 48 -24.25 -33.29 16.40
C ALA A 48 -23.07 -33.97 15.65
N PRO A 49 -21.93 -33.28 15.48
CA PRO A 49 -20.70 -33.94 15.08
C PRO A 49 -20.16 -34.78 16.24
N THR A 50 -20.14 -36.09 16.03
CA THR A 50 -19.45 -37.07 16.88
C THR A 50 -17.95 -36.77 16.88
N THR A 51 -17.43 -36.27 18.00
CA THR A 51 -15.99 -36.18 18.27
C THR A 51 -15.38 -37.59 18.36
N PRO A 52 -14.41 -37.97 17.51
CA PRO A 52 -13.57 -39.12 17.80
C PRO A 52 -12.58 -38.74 18.90
N ALA A 53 -12.70 -39.42 20.03
CA ALA A 53 -11.69 -39.47 21.08
C ALA A 53 -10.41 -40.13 20.52
N GLY A 54 -9.46 -39.29 20.08
CA GLY A 54 -8.10 -39.70 19.76
C GLY A 54 -7.21 -39.57 20.99
N SER A 55 -7.12 -40.64 21.79
CA SER A 55 -5.99 -40.88 22.68
C SER A 55 -4.77 -41.27 21.86
N GLY A 56 -3.67 -40.54 22.03
CA GLY A 56 -2.34 -40.87 21.49
C GLY A 56 -1.37 -39.76 21.90
N SER A 57 -0.79 -39.87 23.08
CA SER A 57 0.55 -40.43 23.33
C SER A 57 1.71 -39.47 23.08
N SER A 58 2.55 -39.42 24.11
CA SER A 58 3.92 -38.93 24.18
C SER A 58 4.16 -37.44 24.28
N ALA A 59 4.22 -37.03 25.55
CA ALA A 59 5.22 -36.13 26.08
C ALA A 59 6.61 -36.38 25.44
N GLY A 60 7.06 -35.40 24.66
CA GLY A 60 8.47 -35.16 24.38
C GLY A 60 8.82 -33.84 25.04
N GLU A 61 9.33 -33.91 26.25
CA GLU A 61 9.93 -32.81 27.00
C GLU A 61 11.24 -32.43 26.28
N PRO A 62 11.36 -31.24 25.65
CA PRO A 62 12.64 -30.81 25.12
C PRO A 62 13.50 -30.37 26.31
N ALA A 63 14.63 -31.07 26.47
CA ALA A 63 15.66 -30.76 27.44
C ALA A 63 16.09 -29.28 27.33
N PRO A 64 16.44 -28.62 28.46
CA PRO A 64 17.05 -27.31 28.44
C PRO A 64 18.44 -27.43 27.79
N VAL A 65 18.60 -26.83 26.62
CA VAL A 65 19.90 -26.60 26.02
C VAL A 65 20.49 -25.40 26.74
N ASP A 66 21.37 -25.69 27.70
CA ASP A 66 22.34 -24.78 28.28
C ASP A 66 23.21 -24.22 27.14
N GLU A 67 22.90 -23.02 26.65
CA GLU A 67 23.84 -22.28 25.81
C GLU A 67 24.85 -21.58 26.73
N PRO A 68 26.15 -21.91 26.62
CA PRO A 68 27.19 -21.28 27.40
C PRO A 68 27.36 -19.84 26.94
N GLY A 69 27.53 -18.95 27.92
CA GLY A 69 27.96 -17.58 27.68
C GLY A 69 29.27 -17.55 26.88
N GLY A 70 29.25 -16.78 25.79
CA GLY A 70 30.39 -15.95 25.41
C GLY A 70 30.05 -14.54 25.87
N ASP A 71 30.80 -13.95 26.80
CA ASP A 71 32.04 -13.23 26.49
C ASP A 71 31.80 -12.32 25.29
N GLU A 72 31.45 -11.05 25.52
CA GLU A 72 32.41 -9.98 25.83
C GLU A 72 33.42 -9.81 24.68
N LEU A 73 33.68 -8.55 24.33
CA LEU A 73 34.57 -8.09 23.25
C LEU A 73 33.92 -8.04 21.85
N ASP A 74 33.45 -6.86 21.48
CA ASP A 74 34.32 -6.02 20.64
C ASP A 74 33.88 -4.56 20.68
N GLU A 75 34.76 -3.79 21.30
CA GLU A 75 34.90 -2.35 21.25
C GLU A 75 35.07 -1.94 19.78
N ALA A 76 33.95 -1.65 19.11
CA ALA A 76 33.96 -1.14 17.75
C ALA A 76 34.56 0.27 17.74
N SER A 77 35.89 0.25 17.65
CA SER A 77 36.80 1.27 17.15
C SER A 77 36.08 2.34 16.35
N GLU A 78 35.99 3.51 16.97
CA GLU A 78 35.75 4.79 16.31
C GLU A 78 36.91 5.02 15.33
N LEU A 79 36.78 4.47 14.12
CA LEU A 79 37.72 4.69 13.05
C LEU A 79 37.69 6.19 12.70
N PRO A 80 38.84 6.89 12.70
CA PRO A 80 38.92 8.29 12.38
C PRO A 80 38.36 8.53 10.98
N GLN A 81 37.36 9.40 10.89
CA GLN A 81 36.81 9.85 9.61
C GLN A 81 37.97 10.41 8.76
N PRO A 82 38.26 9.83 7.58
CA PRO A 82 39.30 10.35 6.71
C PRO A 82 38.96 11.79 6.36
N ALA A 83 39.92 12.68 6.58
CA ALA A 83 39.82 14.08 6.23
C ALA A 83 39.31 14.20 4.79
N ALA A 84 38.20 14.92 4.62
CA ALA A 84 37.55 15.13 3.33
C ALA A 84 38.59 15.61 2.31
N GLU A 85 38.94 14.73 1.37
CA GLU A 85 39.79 15.11 0.25
C GLU A 85 39.08 16.23 -0.52
N PRO A 86 39.81 17.30 -0.89
CA PRO A 86 39.24 18.40 -1.65
C PRO A 86 38.67 17.85 -2.96
N GLN A 87 37.33 17.95 -3.10
CA GLN A 87 36.65 17.51 -4.30
C GLN A 87 37.32 18.15 -5.51
N PRO A 88 37.81 17.36 -6.49
CA PRO A 88 38.39 17.91 -7.71
C PRO A 88 37.32 18.77 -8.37
N ALA A 89 37.69 20.02 -8.66
CA ALA A 89 36.81 20.99 -9.30
C ALA A 89 36.08 20.31 -10.46
N ALA A 90 34.74 20.36 -10.44
CA ALA A 90 33.90 19.72 -11.44
C ALA A 90 34.45 20.07 -12.84
N PRO A 91 34.73 19.08 -13.71
CA PRO A 91 35.24 19.34 -15.04
C PRO A 91 34.28 20.31 -15.73
N ALA A 92 34.83 21.43 -16.20
CA ALA A 92 34.06 22.42 -16.94
C ALA A 92 33.41 21.72 -18.13
N LEU A 93 32.08 21.62 -18.11
CA LEU A 93 31.34 21.02 -19.22
C LEU A 93 31.62 21.87 -20.46
N PRO A 94 31.93 21.24 -21.62
CA PRO A 94 32.11 21.97 -22.85
C PRO A 94 30.85 22.80 -23.10
N LEU A 95 31.02 24.11 -23.33
CA LEU A 95 29.91 24.95 -23.74
C LEU A 95 29.36 24.36 -25.05
N GLY A 96 28.13 23.86 -24.98
CA GLY A 96 27.42 23.36 -26.15
C GLY A 96 27.24 24.48 -27.19
N PRO A 97 27.01 24.10 -28.45
CA PRO A 97 26.77 25.06 -29.53
C PRO A 97 25.63 26.02 -29.16
N GLU A 98 25.77 27.29 -29.52
CA GLU A 98 24.75 28.30 -29.22
C GLU A 98 23.41 27.91 -29.88
N PRO A 99 22.29 27.96 -29.13
CA PRO A 99 20.99 27.58 -29.65
C PRO A 99 20.61 28.45 -30.86
N GLY A 100 20.37 27.80 -32.01
CA GLY A 100 20.02 28.46 -33.27
C GLY A 100 21.17 28.60 -34.28
N SER A 101 22.33 27.95 -34.06
CA SER A 101 23.33 27.82 -35.12
C SER A 101 22.85 26.82 -36.19
N PRO A 102 23.13 27.08 -37.49
CA PRO A 102 22.77 26.16 -38.57
C PRO A 102 23.49 24.81 -38.47
N GLU A 103 24.59 24.72 -37.72
CA GLU A 103 25.27 23.45 -37.41
C GLU A 103 24.47 22.62 -36.39
N ALA A 104 23.86 23.26 -35.38
CA ALA A 104 23.02 22.56 -34.40
C ALA A 104 21.73 22.01 -35.04
N ASP A 105 21.14 22.75 -35.98
CA ASP A 105 19.94 22.29 -36.70
C ASP A 105 20.24 21.13 -37.67
N ALA A 106 21.44 21.08 -38.24
CA ALA A 106 21.87 19.98 -39.12
C ALA A 106 22.09 18.67 -38.34
N GLU A 107 22.75 18.73 -37.18
CA GLU A 107 22.95 17.54 -36.34
C GLU A 107 21.64 17.03 -35.74
N LEU A 108 20.70 17.91 -35.41
CA LEU A 108 19.38 17.51 -34.92
C LEU A 108 18.57 16.80 -36.02
N ALA A 109 18.71 17.21 -37.27
CA ALA A 109 18.05 16.57 -38.40
C ALA A 109 18.59 15.15 -38.65
N GLU A 110 19.91 14.94 -38.57
CA GLU A 110 20.49 13.59 -38.68
C GLU A 110 20.08 12.68 -37.51
N LEU A 111 20.03 13.19 -36.28
CA LEU A 111 19.57 12.43 -35.11
C LEU A 111 18.08 12.08 -35.18
N LEU A 112 17.26 12.94 -35.78
CA LEU A 112 15.85 12.66 -36.01
C LEU A 112 15.65 11.59 -37.08
N ASP A 113 16.44 11.61 -38.17
CA ASP A 113 16.40 10.57 -39.19
C ASP A 113 16.85 9.21 -38.64
N GLU A 114 17.90 9.14 -37.82
CA GLU A 114 18.37 7.90 -37.19
C GLU A 114 17.46 7.38 -36.07
N SER A 115 16.66 8.24 -35.44
CA SER A 115 15.76 7.86 -34.35
C SER A 115 14.30 7.68 -34.79
N THR A 116 14.01 7.77 -36.09
CA THR A 116 12.70 7.38 -36.63
C THR A 116 12.56 5.86 -36.64
N LEU A 117 12.16 5.34 -35.48
CA LEU A 117 11.60 4.00 -35.38
C LEU A 117 10.57 3.86 -36.52
N THR A 118 10.81 2.95 -37.45
CA THR A 118 10.01 2.91 -38.68
C THR A 118 8.55 2.69 -38.31
N GLN A 119 7.61 3.24 -39.10
CA GLN A 119 6.18 3.03 -38.88
C GLN A 119 5.86 1.53 -38.71
N GLU A 120 6.56 0.65 -39.44
CA GLU A 120 6.44 -0.80 -39.34
C GLU A 120 6.96 -1.39 -38.02
N GLU A 121 8.05 -0.86 -37.44
CA GLU A 121 8.54 -1.24 -36.12
C GLU A 121 7.63 -0.73 -34.99
N PHE A 122 7.09 0.48 -35.15
CA PHE A 122 6.10 1.01 -34.21
C PHE A 122 4.86 0.12 -34.25
N ASP A 123 4.31 -0.14 -35.43
CA ASP A 123 3.16 -1.03 -35.61
C ASP A 123 3.46 -2.48 -35.19
N ALA A 124 4.71 -2.95 -35.30
CA ALA A 124 5.13 -4.25 -34.79
C ALA A 124 5.13 -4.30 -33.25
N ALA A 125 5.59 -3.23 -32.58
CA ALA A 125 5.59 -3.13 -31.13
C ALA A 125 4.17 -3.14 -30.53
N PHE A 126 3.18 -2.61 -31.25
CA PHE A 126 1.79 -2.52 -30.79
C PHE A 126 0.86 -3.63 -31.33
N ARG A 127 1.30 -4.44 -32.29
CA ARG A 127 0.47 -5.49 -32.95
C ARG A 127 -0.12 -6.55 -31.99
N GLY A 128 0.43 -6.71 -30.79
CA GLY A 128 -0.04 -7.69 -29.80
C GLY A 128 -0.88 -7.15 -28.64
N ALA A 129 -0.82 -5.84 -28.36
CA ALA A 129 -1.40 -5.29 -27.12
C ALA A 129 -1.77 -3.79 -27.19
N GLY A 130 -1.70 -3.17 -28.38
CA GLY A 130 -2.02 -1.76 -28.55
C GLY A 130 -3.53 -1.47 -28.56
N PRO A 131 -3.94 -0.27 -28.13
CA PRO A 131 -5.30 0.20 -28.37
C PRO A 131 -5.55 0.25 -29.89
N LYS A 132 -6.62 -0.38 -30.35
CA LYS A 132 -7.08 -0.30 -31.74
C LYS A 132 -7.94 0.95 -31.89
N ILE A 133 -7.71 1.71 -32.95
CA ILE A 133 -8.62 2.79 -33.31
C ILE A 133 -9.68 2.17 -34.22
N GLU A 134 -10.90 1.98 -33.71
CA GLU A 134 -12.05 1.53 -34.51
C GLU A 134 -12.93 2.76 -34.81
N GLY A 135 -12.79 3.29 -36.02
CA GLY A 135 -13.42 4.55 -36.41
C GLY A 135 -12.75 5.75 -35.72
N ASP A 136 -13.52 6.54 -34.97
CA ASP A 136 -13.04 7.69 -34.20
C ASP A 136 -12.81 7.35 -32.69
N GLN A 137 -12.95 6.08 -32.29
CA GLN A 137 -12.80 5.66 -30.89
C GLN A 137 -11.55 4.79 -30.69
N PHE A 138 -10.80 5.13 -29.64
CA PHE A 138 -9.76 4.26 -29.10
C PHE A 138 -10.41 3.10 -28.34
N VAL A 139 -10.41 1.92 -28.94
CA VAL A 139 -10.89 0.68 -28.36
C VAL A 139 -9.68 -0.11 -27.86
N PHE A 140 -9.57 -0.30 -26.56
CA PHE A 140 -8.64 -1.29 -26.02
C PHE A 140 -9.20 -2.67 -26.39
N GLY A 141 -8.47 -3.48 -27.17
CA GLY A 141 -8.99 -4.76 -27.67
C GLY A 141 -9.34 -5.76 -26.55
N ASP A 142 -9.85 -6.95 -26.91
CA ASP A 142 -10.35 -8.01 -25.99
C ASP A 142 -9.38 -8.43 -24.85
N ASN A 143 -8.11 -8.02 -24.93
CA ASN A 143 -7.16 -8.02 -23.82
C ASN A 143 -7.36 -6.79 -22.90
N GLU A 144 -8.58 -6.29 -22.74
CA GLU A 144 -8.92 -5.41 -21.62
C GLU A 144 -8.60 -6.23 -20.38
N ARG A 145 -7.38 -6.02 -19.85
CA ARG A 145 -7.05 -6.40 -18.49
C ARG A 145 -8.25 -5.95 -17.69
N PRO A 146 -9.01 -6.85 -17.03
CA PRO A 146 -10.16 -6.44 -16.27
C PRO A 146 -9.65 -5.37 -15.30
N ARG A 147 -9.88 -4.10 -15.63
CA ARG A 147 -9.35 -2.95 -14.88
C ARG A 147 -10.24 -2.75 -13.67
N GLY A 148 -10.59 -3.85 -13.01
CA GLY A 148 -11.23 -3.78 -11.73
C GLY A 148 -10.29 -2.97 -10.86
N ARG A 149 -10.85 -1.95 -10.22
CA ARG A 149 -10.03 -1.04 -9.44
C ARG A 149 -9.48 -1.83 -8.26
N PRO A 150 -8.14 -1.84 -8.04
CA PRO A 150 -7.59 -2.46 -6.85
C PRO A 150 -8.23 -1.76 -5.65
N LEU A 151 -8.91 -2.53 -4.83
CA LEU A 151 -9.56 -2.03 -3.63
C LEU A 151 -8.86 -2.64 -2.42
N VAL A 152 -8.43 -1.76 -1.51
CA VAL A 152 -7.85 -2.15 -0.22
C VAL A 152 -8.76 -1.66 0.89
N GLU A 153 -9.50 -2.58 1.50
CA GLU A 153 -10.33 -2.31 2.66
C GLU A 153 -9.49 -2.42 3.94
N VAL A 154 -9.34 -1.31 4.65
CA VAL A 154 -8.66 -1.27 5.94
C VAL A 154 -9.67 -1.67 7.03
N GLY A 155 -9.41 -2.80 7.69
CA GLY A 155 -10.23 -3.27 8.82
C GLY A 155 -9.86 -2.60 10.14
N THR A 156 -10.58 -2.95 11.20
CA THR A 156 -10.37 -2.37 12.54
C THR A 156 -9.03 -2.82 13.12
N PRO A 157 -8.12 -1.88 13.47
CA PRO A 157 -6.86 -2.25 14.08
C PRO A 157 -7.09 -2.81 15.49
N SER A 158 -6.27 -3.78 15.86
CA SER A 158 -6.19 -4.31 17.21
C SER A 158 -4.80 -4.07 17.77
N ALA A 159 -4.67 -3.87 19.07
CA ALA A 159 -3.38 -3.64 19.71
C ALA A 159 -3.16 -4.61 20.87
N SER A 160 -1.90 -4.91 21.11
CA SER A 160 -1.40 -5.65 22.26
C SER A 160 -0.20 -4.90 22.85
N GLY A 161 -0.14 -4.78 24.18
CA GLY A 161 0.93 -4.07 24.87
C GLY A 161 0.44 -2.91 25.73
N ALA A 162 1.20 -1.80 25.74
CA ALA A 162 0.97 -0.61 26.55
C ALA A 162 -0.48 -0.06 26.47
N LYS A 163 -0.83 0.93 27.31
CA LYS A 163 -2.18 1.51 27.43
C LYS A 163 -2.67 2.17 26.11
N VAL A 164 -3.08 1.36 25.14
CA VAL A 164 -3.73 1.80 23.91
C VAL A 164 -5.20 2.04 24.23
N THR A 165 -5.65 3.28 24.09
CA THR A 165 -7.06 3.62 24.25
C THR A 165 -7.82 3.32 22.96
N PRO A 166 -9.15 3.13 23.02
CA PRO A 166 -9.97 2.99 21.82
C PRO A 166 -9.83 4.17 20.84
N SER A 167 -9.59 5.38 21.35
CA SER A 167 -9.32 6.57 20.52
C SER A 167 -8.03 6.42 19.72
N THR A 168 -6.97 5.84 20.30
CA THR A 168 -5.72 5.57 19.57
C THR A 168 -5.91 4.56 18.44
N LEU A 169 -6.78 3.56 18.63
CA LEU A 169 -7.11 2.62 17.56
C LEU A 169 -7.87 3.31 16.42
N ALA A 170 -8.73 4.28 16.72
CA ALA A 170 -9.39 5.10 15.71
C ALA A 170 -8.37 5.94 14.92
N ASP A 171 -7.43 6.61 15.60
CA ASP A 171 -6.36 7.40 14.96
C ASP A 171 -5.48 6.53 14.03
N LEU A 172 -5.17 5.30 14.45
CA LEU A 172 -4.44 4.32 13.63
C LEU A 172 -5.24 3.90 12.39
N ALA A 173 -6.54 3.67 12.54
CA ALA A 173 -7.42 3.34 11.41
C ALA A 173 -7.53 4.51 10.42
N ASP A 174 -7.63 5.75 10.91
CA ASP A 174 -7.66 6.95 10.07
C ASP A 174 -6.35 7.12 9.30
N MET A 175 -5.20 6.90 9.94
CA MET A 175 -3.89 6.96 9.28
C MET A 175 -3.73 5.88 8.20
N ALA A 176 -4.17 4.65 8.48
CA ALA A 176 -4.14 3.57 7.48
C ALA A 176 -5.05 3.89 6.29
N ARG A 177 -6.26 4.44 6.54
CA ARG A 177 -7.16 4.93 5.48
C ARG A 177 -6.57 6.11 4.70
N ALA A 178 -5.85 7.02 5.34
CA ALA A 178 -5.16 8.11 4.66
C ALA A 178 -4.05 7.60 3.71
N SER A 179 -3.48 6.44 4.02
CA SER A 179 -2.47 5.76 3.19
C SER A 179 -3.06 4.77 2.18
N GLN A 180 -4.39 4.71 2.04
CA GLN A 180 -5.07 3.71 1.22
C GLN A 180 -4.59 3.73 -0.24
N ARG A 181 -4.36 4.91 -0.84
CA ARG A 181 -3.87 5.02 -2.21
C ARG A 181 -2.49 4.39 -2.42
N ASP A 182 -1.60 4.51 -1.45
CA ASP A 182 -0.27 3.89 -1.52
C ASP A 182 -0.38 2.36 -1.43
N LEU A 183 -1.28 1.86 -0.57
CA LEU A 183 -1.57 0.43 -0.44
C LEU A 183 -2.21 -0.13 -1.73
N GLU A 184 -3.16 0.60 -2.31
CA GLU A 184 -3.75 0.27 -3.62
C GLU A 184 -2.70 0.25 -4.72
N GLY A 185 -1.73 1.18 -4.70
CA GLY A 185 -0.61 1.20 -5.63
C GLY A 185 0.27 -0.06 -5.52
N CYS A 186 0.62 -0.47 -4.30
CA CYS A 186 1.33 -1.73 -4.08
C CYS A 186 0.58 -2.93 -4.66
N TYR A 187 -0.73 -2.99 -4.41
CA TYR A 187 -1.58 -4.07 -4.88
C TYR A 187 -1.77 -4.07 -6.41
N ALA A 188 -1.91 -2.88 -7.03
CA ALA A 188 -1.99 -2.73 -8.48
C ALA A 188 -0.76 -3.32 -9.20
N LEU A 189 0.44 -3.11 -8.63
CA LEU A 189 1.68 -3.69 -9.15
C LEU A 189 1.68 -5.22 -9.07
N ALA A 190 1.10 -5.78 -8.01
CA ALA A 190 0.97 -7.23 -7.84
C ALA A 190 -0.06 -7.83 -8.82
N LEU A 191 -1.18 -7.15 -9.04
CA LEU A 191 -2.20 -7.54 -10.03
C LEU A 191 -1.65 -7.58 -11.47
N GLY A 192 -0.60 -6.78 -11.75
CA GLY A 192 0.11 -6.85 -13.03
C GLY A 192 0.78 -8.21 -13.30
N LYS A 193 1.04 -9.01 -12.26
CA LYS A 193 1.64 -10.36 -12.35
C LYS A 193 0.60 -11.47 -12.18
N ASP A 194 -0.33 -11.30 -11.24
CA ASP A 194 -1.42 -12.23 -11.00
C ASP A 194 -2.76 -11.47 -10.98
N PRO A 195 -3.55 -11.51 -12.06
CA PRO A 195 -4.78 -10.74 -12.17
C PRO A 195 -5.92 -11.27 -11.28
N ASN A 196 -5.78 -12.46 -10.69
CA ASN A 196 -6.78 -13.05 -9.80
C ASN A 196 -6.36 -12.95 -8.32
N LEU A 197 -5.29 -12.21 -8.03
CA LEU A 197 -4.81 -12.03 -6.67
C LEU A 197 -5.90 -11.36 -5.85
N ALA A 198 -6.35 -12.01 -4.79
CA ALA A 198 -7.30 -11.47 -3.82
C ALA A 198 -7.08 -12.17 -2.47
N GLY A 199 -7.47 -11.53 -1.37
CA GLY A 199 -7.33 -12.16 -0.06
C GLY A 199 -7.29 -11.16 1.09
N SER A 200 -6.85 -11.64 2.25
CA SER A 200 -6.70 -10.81 3.45
C SER A 200 -5.31 -10.99 4.02
N VAL A 201 -4.70 -9.91 4.47
CA VAL A 201 -3.41 -9.90 5.17
C VAL A 201 -3.49 -9.07 6.42
N THR A 202 -2.70 -9.43 7.42
CA THR A 202 -2.59 -8.64 8.66
C THR A 202 -1.22 -8.00 8.70
N LEU A 203 -1.20 -6.68 8.74
CA LEU A 203 0.02 -5.90 8.89
C LEU A 203 0.31 -5.73 10.38
N GLY A 204 1.37 -6.39 10.86
CA GLY A 204 1.88 -6.26 12.23
C GLY A 204 2.89 -5.12 12.33
N LEU A 205 2.65 -4.20 13.25
CA LEU A 205 3.45 -3.01 13.48
C LEU A 205 3.92 -2.99 14.94
N ARG A 206 5.17 -2.60 15.16
CA ARG A 206 5.71 -2.27 16.49
C ARG A 206 6.12 -0.81 16.47
N PHE A 207 5.61 -0.04 17.42
CA PHE A 207 5.97 1.37 17.55
C PHE A 207 7.03 1.58 18.64
N ASP A 208 8.02 2.43 18.35
CA ASP A 208 9.03 2.85 19.32
C ASP A 208 8.45 3.78 20.40
N ALA A 209 9.29 4.21 21.36
CA ALA A 209 8.89 5.13 22.41
C ALA A 209 8.51 6.54 21.91
N LYS A 210 8.83 6.90 20.65
CA LYS A 210 8.47 8.17 20.01
C LYS A 210 7.20 8.05 19.16
N GLY A 211 6.63 6.85 19.04
CA GLY A 211 5.49 6.55 18.20
C GLY A 211 5.82 6.46 16.72
N ARG A 212 7.07 6.18 16.34
CA ARG A 212 7.43 5.79 14.96
C ARG A 212 7.38 4.27 14.82
N VAL A 213 7.10 3.77 13.63
CA VAL A 213 7.18 2.33 13.38
C VAL A 213 8.65 1.90 13.48
N GLU A 214 8.94 1.02 14.43
CA GLU A 214 10.25 0.37 14.64
C GLU A 214 10.37 -0.89 13.78
N THR A 215 9.25 -1.61 13.62
CA THR A 215 9.20 -2.84 12.81
C THR A 215 7.82 -2.99 12.19
N ALA A 216 7.77 -3.19 10.87
CA ALA A 216 6.58 -3.66 10.18
C ALA A 216 6.81 -5.03 9.54
N LYS A 217 5.80 -5.91 9.63
CA LYS A 217 5.82 -7.23 9.00
C LYS A 217 4.42 -7.68 8.64
N ILE A 218 4.30 -8.55 7.64
CA ILE A 218 3.04 -9.25 7.37
C ILE A 218 2.95 -10.46 8.32
N GLU A 219 1.85 -10.55 9.05
CA GLU A 219 1.56 -11.69 9.92
C GLU A 219 0.77 -12.77 9.14
N GLY A 220 1.21 -14.01 9.29
CA GLY A 220 0.62 -15.18 8.62
C GLY A 220 1.32 -15.54 7.31
N SER A 221 0.86 -16.63 6.69
CA SER A 221 1.32 -17.03 5.36
C SER A 221 0.57 -16.19 4.32
N SER A 222 1.22 -15.14 3.80
CA SER A 222 0.67 -14.33 2.72
C SER A 222 0.82 -15.09 1.40
N PRO A 223 -0.28 -15.51 0.73
CA PRO A 223 -0.18 -16.08 -0.62
C PRO A 223 0.18 -15.00 -1.67
N LEU A 224 0.38 -13.75 -1.24
CA LEU A 224 0.43 -12.60 -2.15
C LEU A 224 1.80 -12.33 -2.79
N GLY A 225 2.82 -13.08 -2.35
CA GLY A 225 4.17 -13.00 -2.88
C GLY A 225 5.03 -11.91 -2.22
N VAL A 226 6.33 -12.21 -2.15
CA VAL A 226 7.34 -11.41 -1.42
C VAL A 226 7.42 -9.95 -1.89
N ALA A 227 7.13 -9.68 -3.17
CA ALA A 227 7.18 -8.33 -3.73
C ALA A 227 6.06 -7.44 -3.17
N LEU A 228 4.83 -7.96 -3.03
CA LEU A 228 3.72 -7.20 -2.46
C LEU A 228 3.95 -6.97 -0.97
N ASP A 229 4.35 -8.01 -0.23
CA ASP A 229 4.63 -7.92 1.21
C ASP A 229 5.67 -6.82 1.50
N ARG A 230 6.76 -6.77 0.73
CA ARG A 230 7.79 -5.72 0.86
C ARG A 230 7.22 -4.31 0.59
N CYS A 231 6.37 -4.17 -0.42
CA CYS A 231 5.76 -2.88 -0.75
C CYS A 231 4.84 -2.40 0.39
N LEU A 232 3.96 -3.28 0.89
CA LEU A 232 3.05 -2.97 2.00
C LEU A 232 3.81 -2.60 3.28
N VAL A 233 4.87 -3.34 3.61
CA VAL A 233 5.77 -3.04 4.75
C VAL A 233 6.44 -1.67 4.56
N SER A 234 6.93 -1.36 3.37
CA SER A 234 7.56 -0.05 3.08
C SER A 234 6.59 1.13 3.21
N VAL A 235 5.32 0.95 2.84
CA VAL A 235 4.29 1.99 3.07
C VAL A 235 4.08 2.19 4.57
N ALA A 236 4.00 1.09 5.32
CA ALA A 236 3.74 1.10 6.75
C ALA A 236 4.90 1.63 7.60
N ASP A 237 6.15 1.39 7.20
CA ASP A 237 7.35 1.90 7.91
C ASP A 237 7.39 3.44 7.96
N ARG A 238 6.65 4.11 7.06
CA ARG A 238 6.53 5.58 7.04
C ARG A 238 5.48 6.11 8.02
N TRP A 239 4.70 5.24 8.66
CA TRP A 239 3.66 5.64 9.59
C TRP A 239 4.22 6.09 10.94
N SER A 240 3.50 6.99 11.59
CA SER A 240 3.84 7.42 12.95
C SER A 240 2.58 7.79 13.73
N CYS A 241 2.44 7.26 14.94
CA CYS A 241 1.37 7.57 15.87
C CYS A 241 1.95 7.68 17.28
N LYS A 242 2.09 8.92 17.80
CA LYS A 242 2.58 9.17 19.16
C LYS A 242 1.75 8.47 20.23
N ALA A 243 0.44 8.36 20.02
CA ALA A 243 -0.47 7.70 20.95
C ALA A 243 -0.27 6.18 21.00
N ALA A 244 0.36 5.58 19.98
CA ALA A 244 0.69 4.16 19.93
C ALA A 244 2.12 3.85 20.40
N ALA A 245 2.84 4.80 21.00
CA ALA A 245 4.24 4.62 21.40
C ALA A 245 4.42 3.38 22.30
N GLY A 246 5.35 2.49 21.93
CA GLY A 246 5.64 1.23 22.62
C GLY A 246 4.58 0.14 22.45
N ALA A 247 3.55 0.34 21.62
CA ALA A 247 2.52 -0.65 21.37
C ALA A 247 2.83 -1.52 20.15
N SER A 248 2.31 -2.76 20.17
CA SER A 248 2.25 -3.63 19.00
C SER A 248 0.83 -3.60 18.44
N VAL A 249 0.68 -3.26 17.17
CA VAL A 249 -0.60 -3.06 16.50
C VAL A 249 -0.72 -4.03 15.34
N ARG A 250 -1.91 -4.58 15.12
CA ARG A 250 -2.27 -5.42 13.97
C ARG A 250 -3.35 -4.72 13.18
N VAL A 251 -3.09 -4.48 11.90
CA VAL A 251 -4.02 -3.82 10.98
C VAL A 251 -4.45 -4.85 9.92
N PRO A 252 -5.68 -5.38 10.01
CA PRO A 252 -6.19 -6.27 8.98
C PRO A 252 -6.48 -5.47 7.70
N LEU A 253 -6.01 -5.98 6.56
CA LEU A 253 -6.24 -5.43 5.23
C LEU A 253 -6.93 -6.52 4.40
N LYS A 254 -7.96 -6.13 3.67
CA LYS A 254 -8.63 -7.00 2.70
C LYS A 254 -8.44 -6.43 1.30
N LEU A 255 -7.98 -7.29 0.40
CA LEU A 255 -7.60 -6.97 -0.97
C LEU A 255 -8.63 -7.60 -1.90
N SER A 256 -9.28 -6.77 -2.70
CA SER A 256 -10.29 -7.20 -3.67
C SER A 256 -10.18 -6.39 -4.95
N ILE A 257 -10.70 -6.95 -6.04
CA ILE A 257 -10.78 -6.29 -7.33
C ILE A 257 -12.22 -5.83 -7.47
N ALA A 258 -12.47 -4.52 -7.49
CA ALA A 258 -13.82 -4.00 -7.71
C ALA A 258 -14.17 -4.15 -9.19
N THR A 259 -14.96 -5.18 -9.52
CA THR A 259 -15.63 -5.29 -10.81
C THR A 259 -16.71 -4.21 -10.86
N GLY A 260 -16.59 -3.25 -11.79
CA GLY A 260 -17.64 -2.25 -11.99
C GLY A 260 -18.86 -2.94 -12.58
N ASP A 261 -19.96 -2.96 -11.82
CA ASP A 261 -21.31 -3.21 -12.34
C ASP A 261 -21.87 -1.97 -13.06
#